data_AF-A0A1Y1VLG9-F1
#
_entry.id   AF-A0A1Y1VLG9-F1
#
_cell.length_a   1.000
_cell.length_b   1.000
_cell.length_c   1.000
_cell.angle_alpha   90.00
_cell.angle_beta   90.00
_cell.angle_gamma   90.00
#
_symmetry.space_group_name_H-M   'P 1'
#
loop_
_entity.id
_entity.type
_entity.pdbx_description
1 polymer ?
#
loop_
_entity_poly.entity_id
_entity_poly.type
_entity_poly.pdbx_seq_one_letter_code
_entity_poly.pdbx_strand_id
1 'polypeptide(L)'
;MDKINTTFGDLGSKWNPFAQKLNRGFNQVKQYAQEKMGNVEDITKLPQEYLDLEESVDKIRELHEFFLKVTKCYTRATHDYDQSLGESFYDTANKVTERMVKTEGTPKSPTTPISQGHAISKVCLDTANSILASKDETDPFGIALKKISNSYDRIGEVKIAEDNAIVENFWKPFNTTLNSSIGFAMKARKNVSSARLNYDACKQKLKNAKIENVDAARNEMEVAEGEFVKAVEDAMAKMKVVIESSEPLKNLNSFIEAQLEYHKKCYEILSELSPEINELELNNEAMLRERALSNQ
;
A
#
# COMPACT_ATOMS: atom_id res chain seq x y z
N MET A 1 37.23 -7.49 68.90
CA MET A 1 37.15 -6.22 68.16
C MET A 1 36.90 -6.54 66.70
N ASP A 2 35.71 -6.08 66.28
CA ASP A 2 35.07 -5.91 64.97
C ASP A 2 35.89 -5.99 63.67
N LYS A 3 35.38 -6.73 62.66
CA LYS A 3 34.72 -6.31 61.37
C LYS A 3 35.72 -5.73 60.34
N ILE A 4 35.75 -6.08 59.04
CA ILE A 4 34.75 -6.14 57.94
C ILE A 4 35.42 -7.02 56.83
N ASN A 5 34.92 -8.16 56.36
CA ASN A 5 33.86 -8.50 55.40
C ASN A 5 34.00 -8.06 53.92
N THR A 6 33.75 -9.04 53.04
CA THR A 6 33.20 -8.99 51.65
C THR A 6 34.07 -8.85 50.39
N THR A 7 33.90 -9.88 49.54
CA THR A 7 33.83 -9.94 48.06
C THR A 7 35.13 -10.08 47.25
N PHE A 8 35.39 -11.29 46.75
CA PHE A 8 35.48 -11.61 45.32
C PHE A 8 35.50 -13.15 45.16
N GLY A 9 34.30 -13.73 45.14
CA GLY A 9 34.06 -15.07 44.63
C GLY A 9 33.36 -14.98 43.27
N ASP A 10 33.55 -16.01 42.46
CA ASP A 10 32.64 -16.48 41.41
C ASP A 10 32.50 -15.60 40.14
N LEU A 11 33.31 -15.93 39.12
CA LEU A 11 33.13 -15.43 37.75
C LEU A 11 33.67 -16.47 36.75
N GLY A 12 32.87 -17.51 36.49
CA GLY A 12 33.24 -18.53 35.49
C GLY A 12 32.13 -19.45 34.98
N SER A 13 30.87 -19.29 35.40
CA SER A 13 29.78 -20.22 35.07
C SER A 13 28.49 -19.52 34.63
N LYS A 14 28.57 -18.62 33.63
CA LYS A 14 27.38 -18.15 32.89
C LYS A 14 27.67 -18.08 31.40
N TRP A 15 27.62 -19.23 30.74
CA TRP A 15 27.53 -19.29 29.28
C TRP A 15 26.07 -19.22 28.83
N ASN A 16 25.84 -18.30 27.91
CA ASN A 16 24.58 -17.64 27.55
C ASN A 16 23.73 -18.50 26.58
N PRO A 17 22.38 -18.56 26.69
CA PRO A 17 21.46 -19.17 25.72
C PRO A 17 21.63 -18.69 24.26
N PHE A 18 22.29 -17.54 24.08
CA PHE A 18 22.67 -17.00 22.78
C PHE A 18 23.62 -17.92 21.99
N ALA A 19 24.56 -18.62 22.65
CA ALA A 19 25.50 -19.51 21.99
C ALA A 19 24.81 -20.78 21.44
N GLN A 20 23.80 -21.31 22.13
CA GLN A 20 22.99 -22.43 21.63
C GLN A 20 22.13 -22.02 20.42
N LYS A 21 21.64 -20.78 20.39
CA LYS A 21 20.88 -20.22 19.26
C LYS A 21 21.78 -19.96 18.03
N LEU A 22 23.02 -19.52 18.25
CA LEU A 22 24.02 -19.32 17.20
C LEU A 22 24.45 -20.67 16.59
N ASN A 23 24.65 -21.70 17.40
CA ASN A 23 25.06 -23.03 16.95
C ASN A 23 23.94 -23.75 16.15
N ARG A 24 22.68 -23.56 16.55
CA ARG A 24 21.52 -24.01 15.75
C ARG A 24 21.42 -23.28 14.40
N GLY A 25 21.68 -21.97 14.36
CA GLY A 25 21.68 -21.18 13.13
C GLY A 25 22.79 -21.58 12.15
N PHE A 26 24.01 -21.85 12.64
CA PHE A 26 25.13 -22.30 11.80
C PHE A 26 24.92 -23.70 11.21
N ASN A 27 24.35 -24.63 11.98
CA ASN A 27 24.02 -25.97 11.47
C ASN A 27 22.89 -25.92 10.41
N GLN A 28 21.87 -25.08 10.61
CA GLN A 28 20.81 -24.86 9.61
C GLN A 28 21.35 -24.25 8.32
N VAL A 29 22.27 -23.29 8.39
CA VAL A 29 22.90 -22.68 7.20
C VAL A 29 23.82 -23.68 6.47
N LYS A 30 24.58 -24.48 7.22
CA LYS A 30 25.42 -25.54 6.65
C LYS A 30 24.58 -26.59 5.93
N GLN A 31 23.48 -27.02 6.54
CA GLN A 31 22.55 -27.98 5.95
C GLN A 31 21.82 -27.41 4.73
N TYR A 32 21.35 -26.16 4.78
CA TYR A 32 20.77 -25.45 3.63
C TYR A 32 21.74 -25.33 2.44
N ALA A 33 23.03 -25.02 2.72
CA ALA A 33 24.06 -24.98 1.69
C ALA A 33 24.38 -26.38 1.13
N GLN A 34 24.32 -27.41 1.96
CA GLN A 34 24.57 -28.80 1.59
C GLN A 34 23.40 -29.41 0.80
N GLU A 35 22.16 -28.97 1.07
CA GLU A 35 20.93 -29.34 0.36
C GLU A 35 20.83 -28.70 -1.03
N LYS A 36 21.34 -27.48 -1.20
CA LYS A 36 21.34 -26.81 -2.52
C LYS A 36 22.44 -27.33 -3.46
N MET A 37 23.38 -28.13 -2.95
CA MET A 37 24.61 -28.53 -3.65
C MET A 37 24.83 -30.05 -3.72
N GLY A 38 24.04 -30.89 -3.05
CA GLY A 38 24.23 -32.35 -3.01
C GLY A 38 22.94 -33.15 -3.16
N ASN A 39 22.99 -34.22 -3.95
CA ASN A 39 21.95 -35.25 -4.02
C ASN A 39 21.69 -35.85 -2.63
N VAL A 40 20.64 -35.42 -1.94
CA VAL A 40 20.17 -36.04 -0.70
C VAL A 40 18.83 -36.71 -0.98
N GLU A 41 18.86 -38.04 -1.11
CA GLU A 41 17.68 -38.90 -1.36
C GLU A 41 16.73 -39.01 -0.14
N ASP A 42 17.10 -38.44 1.02
CA ASP A 42 16.46 -38.65 2.33
C ASP A 42 15.65 -37.45 2.85
N ILE A 43 15.19 -36.52 1.99
CA ILE A 43 14.40 -35.33 2.39
C ILE A 43 12.96 -35.72 2.79
N THR A 44 12.51 -35.28 3.97
CA THR A 44 11.12 -35.49 4.39
C THR A 44 10.15 -34.75 3.46
N LYS A 45 9.24 -35.50 2.83
CA LYS A 45 8.22 -34.94 1.94
C LYS A 45 7.06 -34.35 2.75
N LEU A 46 6.53 -33.23 2.26
CA LEU A 46 5.32 -32.63 2.80
C LEU A 46 4.07 -33.27 2.18
N PRO A 47 2.94 -33.31 2.89
CA PRO A 47 1.67 -33.79 2.33
C PRO A 47 1.24 -32.97 1.09
N GLN A 48 0.58 -33.62 0.12
CA GLN A 48 0.12 -32.91 -1.08
C GLN A 48 -0.85 -31.76 -0.73
N GLU A 49 -1.77 -31.98 0.21
CA GLU A 49 -2.70 -30.95 0.68
C GLU A 49 -1.96 -29.70 1.21
N TYR A 50 -0.82 -29.87 1.87
CA TYR A 50 -0.01 -28.76 2.34
C TYR A 50 0.54 -27.95 1.16
N LEU A 51 1.05 -28.62 0.11
CA LEU A 51 1.62 -27.98 -1.07
C LEU A 51 0.56 -27.20 -1.87
N ASP A 52 -0.64 -27.78 -2.02
CA ASP A 52 -1.75 -27.14 -2.73
C ASP A 52 -2.23 -25.87 -1.99
N LEU A 53 -2.26 -25.92 -0.65
CA LEU A 53 -2.54 -24.77 0.20
C LEU A 53 -1.45 -23.69 0.07
N GLU A 54 -0.18 -24.08 0.06
CA GLU A 54 0.93 -23.13 -0.13
C GLU A 54 0.82 -22.37 -1.45
N GLU A 55 0.59 -23.09 -2.55
CA GLU A 55 0.45 -22.48 -3.88
C GLU A 55 -0.71 -21.47 -3.90
N SER A 56 -1.85 -21.84 -3.32
CA SER A 56 -3.04 -20.98 -3.26
C SER A 56 -2.78 -19.73 -2.43
N VAL A 57 -2.15 -19.85 -1.26
CA VAL A 57 -1.81 -18.71 -0.40
C VAL A 57 -0.78 -17.80 -1.05
N ASP A 58 0.19 -18.35 -1.79
CA ASP A 58 1.20 -17.55 -2.49
C ASP A 58 0.56 -16.67 -3.58
N LYS A 59 -0.37 -17.22 -4.37
CA LYS A 59 -1.15 -16.44 -5.36
C LYS A 59 -1.98 -15.34 -4.70
N ILE A 60 -2.64 -15.65 -3.58
CA ILE A 60 -3.43 -14.66 -2.83
C ILE A 60 -2.52 -13.55 -2.28
N ARG A 61 -1.33 -13.90 -1.75
CA ARG A 61 -0.36 -12.92 -1.25
C ARG A 61 0.13 -12.02 -2.38
N GLU A 62 0.52 -12.60 -3.51
CA GLU A 62 1.00 -11.86 -4.68
C GLU A 62 -0.04 -10.86 -5.18
N LEU A 63 -1.31 -11.26 -5.24
CA LEU A 63 -2.42 -10.36 -5.55
C LEU A 63 -2.48 -9.16 -4.59
N HIS A 64 -2.39 -9.40 -3.27
CA HIS A 64 -2.39 -8.34 -2.26
C HIS A 64 -1.21 -7.39 -2.41
N GLU A 65 0.00 -7.92 -2.60
CA GLU A 65 1.22 -7.14 -2.78
C GLU A 65 1.14 -6.25 -4.03
N PHE A 66 0.68 -6.79 -5.16
CA PHE A 66 0.57 -6.02 -6.41
C PHE A 66 -0.54 -4.98 -6.36
N PHE A 67 -1.73 -5.32 -5.89
CA PHE A 67 -2.82 -4.36 -5.80
C PHE A 67 -2.45 -3.20 -4.88
N LEU A 68 -1.94 -3.48 -3.67
CA LEU A 68 -1.52 -2.43 -2.74
C LEU A 68 -0.45 -1.52 -3.32
N LYS A 69 0.46 -2.05 -4.15
CA LYS A 69 1.48 -1.26 -4.84
C LYS A 69 0.87 -0.35 -5.90
N VAL A 70 -0.01 -0.87 -6.75
CA VAL A 70 -0.65 -0.11 -7.84
C VAL A 70 -1.61 0.94 -7.28
N THR A 71 -2.37 0.61 -6.23
CA THR A 71 -3.36 1.51 -5.62
C THR A 71 -2.80 2.34 -4.46
N LYS A 72 -1.50 2.30 -4.18
CA LYS A 72 -0.85 3.16 -3.16
C LYS A 72 -1.05 4.64 -3.45
N CYS A 73 -1.27 4.94 -4.71
CA CYS A 73 -1.38 6.28 -5.22
C CYS A 73 -2.62 7.02 -4.64
N TYR A 74 -3.75 6.31 -4.42
CA TYR A 74 -4.93 6.81 -3.69
C TYR A 74 -4.64 7.23 -2.24
N THR A 75 -3.54 6.77 -1.63
CA THR A 75 -3.17 7.17 -0.26
C THR A 75 -2.35 8.48 -0.23
N ARG A 76 -2.09 9.10 -1.38
CA ARG A 76 -1.31 10.35 -1.48
C ARG A 76 -2.27 11.51 -1.64
N ALA A 77 -1.99 12.63 -0.97
CA ALA A 77 -2.83 13.82 -1.01
C ALA A 77 -2.81 14.59 -2.34
N THR A 78 -1.96 14.23 -3.31
CA THR A 78 -1.79 14.93 -4.60
C THR A 78 -1.51 13.89 -5.69
N HIS A 79 -2.48 13.01 -5.89
CA HIS A 79 -2.27 11.76 -6.60
C HIS A 79 -2.29 11.91 -8.14
N ASP A 80 -3.11 12.81 -8.68
CA ASP A 80 -3.65 12.74 -10.04
C ASP A 80 -3.05 13.75 -11.04
N TYR A 81 -2.09 14.59 -10.63
CA TYR A 81 -1.38 15.48 -11.56
C TYR A 81 0.08 15.73 -11.16
N ASP A 82 0.93 16.03 -12.14
CA ASP A 82 2.35 16.32 -11.92
C ASP A 82 2.53 17.69 -11.23
N GLN A 83 3.10 17.67 -10.02
CA GLN A 83 3.41 18.88 -9.25
C GLN A 83 4.47 19.76 -9.95
N SER A 84 5.29 19.21 -10.85
CA SER A 84 6.35 19.96 -11.54
C SER A 84 5.81 21.10 -12.42
N LEU A 85 4.59 20.94 -12.94
CA LEU A 85 3.90 21.94 -13.76
C LEU A 85 3.34 23.10 -12.92
N GLY A 86 3.26 22.94 -11.59
CA GLY A 86 2.71 23.90 -10.65
C GLY A 86 3.75 24.73 -9.88
N GLU A 87 5.03 24.40 -9.90
CA GLU A 87 6.02 25.18 -9.15
C GLU A 87 6.64 26.32 -9.98
N SER A 88 6.91 26.08 -11.27
CA SER A 88 7.60 27.07 -12.13
C SER A 88 6.72 28.26 -12.57
N PHE A 89 5.40 28.07 -12.71
CA PHE A 89 4.48 29.16 -13.06
C PHE A 89 4.04 30.00 -11.84
N TYR A 90 3.88 29.38 -10.68
CA TYR A 90 3.27 30.02 -9.51
C TYR A 90 4.25 30.73 -8.58
N ASP A 91 5.52 30.29 -8.50
CA ASP A 91 6.52 30.96 -7.66
C ASP A 91 6.92 32.34 -8.24
N THR A 92 6.77 32.55 -9.54
CA THR A 92 7.06 33.83 -10.20
C THR A 92 5.97 34.89 -9.94
N ALA A 93 4.69 34.50 -9.97
CA ALA A 93 3.56 35.42 -9.75
C ALA A 93 3.48 35.90 -8.30
N ASN A 94 3.75 35.02 -7.34
CA ASN A 94 3.76 35.37 -5.92
C ASN A 94 4.98 36.22 -5.53
N LYS A 95 6.18 35.96 -6.06
CA LYS A 95 7.37 36.80 -5.79
C LYS A 95 7.25 38.24 -6.30
N VAL A 96 6.47 38.48 -7.34
CA VAL A 96 6.21 39.84 -7.86
C VAL A 96 5.16 40.57 -7.03
N THR A 97 4.14 39.85 -6.54
CA THR A 97 3.05 40.41 -5.71
C THR A 97 3.50 40.65 -4.25
N GLU A 98 4.36 39.78 -3.72
CA GLU A 98 4.87 39.85 -2.34
C GLU A 98 5.87 41.02 -2.12
N ARG A 99 6.43 41.57 -3.20
CA ARG A 99 7.18 42.85 -3.14
C ARG A 99 6.27 44.08 -3.05
N MET A 100 4.94 43.94 -3.22
CA MET A 100 4.01 45.06 -3.24
C MET A 100 2.96 45.06 -2.12
N VAL A 101 2.65 43.93 -1.47
CA VAL A 101 1.62 43.90 -0.42
C VAL A 101 2.13 43.14 0.82
N LYS A 102 2.65 43.89 1.81
CA LYS A 102 2.73 43.44 3.20
C LYS A 102 1.41 43.78 3.89
N THR A 103 0.54 42.80 4.09
CA THR A 103 -0.56 42.93 5.04
C THR A 103 -0.79 41.58 5.73
N GLU A 104 -0.78 41.63 7.06
CA GLU A 104 -0.89 40.48 7.97
C GLU A 104 -2.32 39.93 8.01
N GLY A 105 -2.45 38.62 8.20
CA GLY A 105 -3.62 38.01 8.84
C GLY A 105 -4.70 37.42 7.93
N THR A 106 -4.43 36.26 7.32
CA THR A 106 -5.42 35.17 7.12
C THR A 106 -4.67 33.86 6.95
N PRO A 107 -5.15 32.72 7.50
CA PRO A 107 -4.55 31.42 7.22
C PRO A 107 -4.76 31.12 5.73
N LYS A 108 -3.68 31.20 4.94
CA LYS A 108 -3.69 30.88 3.51
C LYS A 108 -4.14 29.42 3.35
N SER A 109 -5.27 29.22 2.66
CA SER A 109 -5.67 27.91 2.12
C SER A 109 -4.47 27.22 1.48
N PRO A 110 -4.32 25.88 1.59
CA PRO A 110 -3.19 25.16 1.02
C PRO A 110 -2.96 25.63 -0.43
N THR A 111 -1.78 26.17 -0.69
CA THR A 111 -1.43 26.85 -1.95
C THR A 111 -1.34 25.87 -3.11
N THR A 112 -1.25 24.58 -2.82
CA THR A 112 -1.20 23.45 -3.76
C THR A 112 -2.59 22.87 -3.99
N PRO A 113 -3.07 22.78 -5.25
CA PRO A 113 -4.30 22.07 -5.56
C PRO A 113 -4.24 20.61 -5.07
N ILE A 114 -5.31 20.13 -4.46
CA ILE A 114 -5.36 18.80 -3.84
C ILE A 114 -5.60 17.71 -4.90
N SER A 115 -6.33 18.06 -5.97
CA SER A 115 -6.56 17.20 -7.13
C SER A 115 -6.34 17.94 -8.44
N GLN A 116 -6.32 17.21 -9.56
CA GLN A 116 -6.33 17.75 -10.92
C GLN A 116 -7.57 18.63 -11.15
N GLY A 117 -8.72 18.23 -10.60
CA GLY A 117 -9.95 19.02 -10.64
C GLY A 117 -9.77 20.40 -10.01
N HIS A 118 -9.20 20.45 -8.81
CA HIS A 118 -8.87 21.70 -8.13
C HIS A 118 -7.82 22.52 -8.90
N ALA A 119 -6.85 21.87 -9.54
CA ALA A 119 -5.82 22.56 -10.32
C ALA A 119 -6.44 23.28 -11.54
N ILE A 120 -7.30 22.59 -12.30
CA ILE A 120 -8.05 23.17 -13.42
C ILE A 120 -8.96 24.29 -12.93
N SER A 121 -9.67 24.06 -11.82
CA SER A 121 -10.54 25.07 -11.22
C SER A 121 -9.80 26.37 -10.93
N LYS A 122 -8.64 26.27 -10.27
CA LYS A 122 -7.83 27.43 -9.90
C LYS A 122 -7.34 28.22 -11.12
N VAL A 123 -6.78 27.55 -12.13
CA VAL A 123 -6.31 28.20 -13.36
C VAL A 123 -7.45 28.94 -14.07
N CYS A 124 -8.61 28.30 -14.19
CA CYS A 124 -9.77 28.89 -14.84
C CYS A 124 -10.30 30.09 -14.06
N LEU A 125 -10.36 30.01 -12.72
CA LEU A 125 -10.85 31.09 -11.87
C LEU A 125 -9.93 32.31 -11.93
N ASP A 126 -8.62 32.11 -11.80
CA ASP A 126 -7.63 33.19 -11.83
C ASP A 126 -7.69 33.94 -13.17
N THR A 127 -7.80 33.17 -14.27
CA THR A 127 -7.92 33.73 -15.62
C THR A 127 -9.25 34.45 -15.83
N ALA A 128 -10.37 33.87 -15.39
CA ALA A 128 -11.69 34.49 -15.47
C ALA A 128 -11.72 35.84 -14.75
N ASN A 129 -11.20 35.89 -13.51
CA ASN A 129 -11.14 37.12 -12.74
C ASN A 129 -10.28 38.19 -13.43
N SER A 130 -9.15 37.81 -14.03
CA SER A 130 -8.30 38.74 -14.79
C SER A 130 -9.01 39.32 -16.03
N ILE A 131 -9.74 38.50 -16.77
CA ILE A 131 -10.47 38.93 -17.98
C ILE A 131 -11.64 39.82 -17.62
N LEU A 132 -12.47 39.40 -16.66
CA LEU A 132 -13.67 40.13 -16.25
C LEU A 132 -13.33 41.45 -15.56
N ALA A 133 -12.16 41.54 -14.91
CA ALA A 133 -11.68 42.80 -14.34
C ALA A 133 -11.07 43.78 -15.38
N SER A 134 -10.60 43.29 -16.54
CA SER A 134 -9.82 44.09 -17.51
C SER A 134 -10.57 44.49 -18.78
N LYS A 135 -11.61 43.74 -19.18
CA LYS A 135 -12.33 43.97 -20.45
C LYS A 135 -13.76 44.46 -20.24
N ASP A 136 -14.62 43.56 -19.76
CA ASP A 136 -16.06 43.71 -19.64
C ASP A 136 -16.56 42.60 -18.71
N GLU A 137 -17.44 42.92 -17.75
CA GLU A 137 -18.05 41.92 -16.86
C GLU A 137 -18.89 40.88 -17.62
N THR A 138 -19.22 41.17 -18.88
CA THR A 138 -20.02 40.32 -19.76
C THR A 138 -19.20 39.52 -20.79
N ASP A 139 -17.87 39.53 -20.71
CA ASP A 139 -17.01 38.77 -21.64
C ASP A 139 -17.36 37.27 -21.63
N PRO A 140 -17.82 36.69 -22.77
CA PRO A 140 -18.31 35.31 -22.81
C PRO A 140 -17.26 34.26 -22.43
N PHE A 141 -15.98 34.53 -22.73
CA PHE A 141 -14.89 33.63 -22.40
C PHE A 141 -14.56 33.66 -20.91
N GLY A 142 -14.54 34.86 -20.30
CA GLY A 142 -14.43 35.01 -18.84
C GLY A 142 -15.56 34.29 -18.09
N ILE A 143 -16.81 34.40 -18.56
CA ILE A 143 -17.97 33.69 -17.99
C ILE A 143 -17.82 32.18 -18.15
N ALA A 144 -17.43 31.69 -19.33
CA ALA A 144 -17.20 30.27 -19.59
C ALA A 144 -16.14 29.69 -18.64
N LEU A 145 -15.00 30.37 -18.48
CA LEU A 145 -13.95 29.95 -17.56
C LEU A 145 -14.43 29.89 -16.10
N LYS A 146 -15.28 30.82 -15.68
CA LYS A 146 -15.88 30.78 -14.33
C LYS A 146 -16.79 29.57 -14.14
N LYS A 147 -17.58 29.19 -15.14
CA LYS A 147 -18.43 27.98 -15.12
C LYS A 147 -17.60 26.69 -15.10
N ILE A 148 -16.54 26.63 -15.92
CA ILE A 148 -15.58 25.51 -15.91
C ILE A 148 -14.94 25.40 -14.52
N SER A 149 -14.50 26.51 -13.94
CA SER A 149 -13.90 26.52 -12.61
C SER A 149 -14.82 25.90 -11.55
N ASN A 150 -16.05 26.39 -11.43
CA ASN A 150 -17.01 25.88 -10.46
C ASN A 150 -17.29 24.38 -10.63
N SER A 151 -17.35 23.90 -11.87
CA SER A 151 -17.61 22.49 -12.17
C SER A 151 -16.41 21.60 -11.85
N TYR A 152 -15.19 22.05 -12.18
CA TYR A 152 -13.97 21.31 -11.88
C TYR A 152 -13.59 21.32 -10.39
N ASP A 153 -14.01 22.36 -9.65
CA ASP A 153 -13.94 22.37 -8.18
C ASP A 153 -14.77 21.22 -7.58
N ARG A 154 -16.03 21.06 -8.03
CA ARG A 154 -16.89 19.94 -7.65
C ARG A 154 -16.28 18.59 -8.05
N ILE A 155 -15.70 18.46 -9.25
CA ILE A 155 -15.01 17.23 -9.67
C ILE A 155 -13.83 16.92 -8.75
N GLY A 156 -13.09 17.94 -8.31
CA GLY A 156 -12.00 17.78 -7.36
C GLY A 156 -12.48 17.25 -6.00
N GLU A 157 -13.58 17.77 -5.47
CA GLU A 157 -14.19 17.26 -4.23
C GLU A 157 -14.67 15.81 -4.37
N VAL A 158 -15.28 15.47 -5.51
CA VAL A 158 -15.70 14.10 -5.83
C VAL A 158 -14.49 13.16 -5.89
N LYS A 159 -13.34 13.63 -6.41
CA LYS A 159 -12.10 12.87 -6.43
C LYS A 159 -11.54 12.61 -5.02
N ILE A 160 -11.54 13.62 -4.15
CA ILE A 160 -11.13 13.43 -2.75
C ILE A 160 -12.03 12.42 -2.04
N ALA A 161 -13.34 12.47 -2.29
CA ALA A 161 -14.29 11.51 -1.72
C ALA A 161 -14.03 10.07 -2.18
N GLU A 162 -13.72 9.87 -3.47
CA GLU A 162 -13.32 8.58 -4.04
C GLU A 162 -12.05 8.06 -3.36
N ASP A 163 -11.01 8.88 -3.29
CA ASP A 163 -9.71 8.51 -2.71
C ASP A 163 -9.91 8.05 -1.25
N ASN A 164 -10.65 8.83 -0.45
CA ASN A 164 -10.98 8.47 0.93
C ASN A 164 -11.76 7.14 1.02
N ALA A 165 -12.76 6.94 0.17
CA ALA A 165 -13.55 5.70 0.15
C ALA A 165 -12.67 4.48 -0.19
N ILE A 166 -11.77 4.61 -1.16
CA ILE A 166 -10.82 3.56 -1.54
C ILE A 166 -9.83 3.28 -0.42
N VAL A 167 -9.28 4.32 0.23
CA VAL A 167 -8.34 4.13 1.35
C VAL A 167 -8.99 3.39 2.50
N GLU A 168 -10.19 3.81 2.92
CA GLU A 168 -10.85 3.25 4.11
C GLU A 168 -11.42 1.85 3.86
N ASN A 169 -12.09 1.62 2.73
CA ASN A 169 -12.88 0.40 2.53
C ASN A 169 -12.17 -0.68 1.71
N PHE A 170 -11.11 -0.31 0.97
CA PHE A 170 -10.32 -1.24 0.19
C PHE A 170 -8.88 -1.32 0.70
N TRP A 171 -8.12 -0.23 0.62
CA TRP A 171 -6.66 -0.26 0.81
C TRP A 171 -6.25 -0.69 2.22
N LYS A 172 -6.85 -0.09 3.26
CA LYS A 172 -6.55 -0.43 4.67
C LYS A 172 -6.91 -1.88 5.01
N PRO A 173 -8.12 -2.39 4.69
CA PRO A 173 -8.45 -3.80 4.88
C PRO A 173 -7.50 -4.75 4.13
N PHE A 174 -7.23 -4.51 2.85
CA PHE A 174 -6.30 -5.34 2.06
C PHE A 174 -4.90 -5.37 2.68
N ASN A 175 -4.39 -4.22 3.12
CA ASN A 175 -3.10 -4.14 3.81
C ASN A 175 -3.13 -4.86 5.16
N THR A 176 -4.26 -4.85 5.86
CA THR A 176 -4.44 -5.55 7.12
C THR A 176 -4.42 -7.07 6.91
N THR A 177 -5.17 -7.60 5.94
CA THR A 177 -5.15 -9.01 5.56
C THR A 177 -3.74 -9.49 5.21
N LEU A 178 -2.99 -8.69 4.43
CA LEU A 178 -1.60 -8.99 4.07
C LEU A 178 -0.69 -9.11 5.30
N ASN A 179 -0.80 -8.19 6.24
CA ASN A 179 0.07 -8.14 7.44
C ASN A 179 -0.43 -9.02 8.60
N SER A 180 -1.63 -9.60 8.51
CA SER A 180 -2.25 -10.42 9.56
C SER A 180 -2.39 -11.88 9.12
N SER A 181 -3.53 -12.31 8.59
CA SER A 181 -3.82 -13.70 8.24
C SER A 181 -2.77 -14.29 7.29
N ILE A 182 -2.42 -13.56 6.23
CA ILE A 182 -1.38 -13.96 5.28
C ILE A 182 -0.01 -13.97 5.98
N GLY A 183 0.34 -12.92 6.71
CA GLY A 183 1.59 -12.85 7.49
C GLY A 183 1.74 -14.01 8.50
N PHE A 184 0.66 -14.41 9.17
CA PHE A 184 0.65 -15.53 10.10
C PHE A 184 0.84 -16.87 9.39
N ALA A 185 0.20 -17.07 8.23
CA ALA A 185 0.42 -18.25 7.40
C ALA A 185 1.89 -18.33 6.93
N MET A 186 2.46 -17.22 6.45
CA MET A 186 3.88 -17.16 6.04
C MET A 186 4.84 -17.49 7.18
N LYS A 187 4.57 -16.98 8.39
CA LYS A 187 5.37 -17.30 9.57
C LYS A 187 5.29 -18.78 9.95
N ALA A 188 4.11 -19.38 9.86
CA ALA A 188 3.91 -20.80 10.15
C ALA A 188 4.60 -21.69 9.11
N ARG A 189 4.54 -21.35 7.81
CA ARG A 189 5.30 -22.04 6.75
C ARG A 189 6.81 -21.99 7.00
N LYS A 190 7.34 -20.84 7.45
CA LYS A 190 8.75 -20.75 7.85
C LYS A 190 9.08 -21.67 9.04
N ASN A 191 8.14 -21.83 9.97
CA ASN A 191 8.29 -22.77 11.08
C ASN A 191 8.31 -24.22 10.59
N VAL A 192 7.44 -24.60 9.65
CA VAL A 192 7.45 -25.93 8.99
C VAL A 192 8.82 -26.22 8.38
N SER A 193 9.37 -25.29 7.60
CA SER A 193 10.70 -25.47 7.01
C SER A 193 11.78 -25.65 8.08
N SER A 194 11.70 -24.94 9.19
CA SER A 194 12.68 -25.03 10.28
C SER A 194 12.56 -26.35 11.05
N ALA A 195 11.33 -26.80 11.33
CA ALA A 195 11.05 -28.05 12.01
C ALA A 195 11.42 -29.26 11.15
N ARG A 196 11.17 -29.20 9.84
CA ARG A 196 11.59 -30.23 8.87
C ARG A 196 13.10 -30.42 8.87
N LEU A 197 13.86 -29.33 8.76
CA LEU A 197 15.34 -29.39 8.79
C LEU A 197 15.85 -30.04 10.10
N ASN A 198 15.22 -29.71 11.23
CA ASN A 198 15.56 -30.30 12.53
C ASN A 198 15.24 -31.80 12.57
N TYR A 199 14.05 -32.20 12.11
CA TYR A 199 13.66 -33.60 12.03
C TYR A 199 14.60 -34.42 11.12
N ASP A 200 14.92 -33.90 9.93
CA ASP A 200 15.86 -34.52 9.00
C ASP A 200 17.27 -34.67 9.61
N ALA A 201 17.74 -33.65 10.35
CA ALA A 201 19.01 -33.70 11.07
C ALA A 201 19.00 -34.76 12.20
N CYS A 202 17.92 -34.85 12.98
CA CYS A 202 17.76 -35.87 14.01
C CYS A 202 17.69 -37.29 13.42
N LYS A 203 17.01 -37.47 12.28
CA LYS A 203 16.97 -38.74 11.54
C LYS A 203 18.36 -39.16 11.06
N GLN A 204 19.14 -38.22 10.52
CA GLN A 204 20.53 -38.48 10.13
C GLN A 204 21.42 -38.79 11.34
N LYS A 205 21.22 -38.11 12.48
CA LYS A 205 21.93 -38.37 13.73
C LYS A 205 21.65 -39.77 14.26
N LEU A 206 20.39 -40.22 14.23
CA LEU A 206 19.99 -41.58 14.61
C LEU A 206 20.64 -42.63 13.71
N LYS A 207 20.65 -42.42 12.39
CA LYS A 207 21.28 -43.31 11.40
C LYS A 207 22.78 -43.53 11.66
N ASN A 208 23.45 -42.52 12.23
CA ASN A 208 24.89 -42.53 12.51
C ASN A 208 25.23 -42.75 14.00
N ALA A 209 24.24 -43.02 14.86
CA ALA A 209 24.45 -43.15 16.29
C ALA A 209 25.17 -44.46 16.65
N LYS A 210 26.14 -44.39 17.57
CA LYS A 210 26.72 -45.59 18.20
C LYS A 210 25.69 -46.23 19.12
N ILE A 211 25.77 -47.56 19.31
CA ILE A 211 24.83 -48.37 20.12
C ILE A 211 24.51 -47.72 21.47
N GLU A 212 25.53 -47.21 22.17
CA GLU A 212 25.42 -46.56 23.48
C GLU A 212 24.53 -45.30 23.50
N ASN A 213 24.36 -44.63 22.36
CA ASN A 213 23.62 -43.37 22.21
C ASN A 213 22.35 -43.50 21.36
N VAL A 214 22.00 -44.72 20.93
CA VAL A 214 20.85 -44.96 20.04
C VAL A 214 19.55 -44.52 20.71
N ASP A 215 19.33 -44.88 21.97
CA ASP A 215 18.09 -44.55 22.69
C ASP A 215 17.90 -43.04 22.85
N ALA A 216 18.99 -42.32 23.14
CA ALA A 216 18.97 -40.86 23.24
C ALA A 216 18.69 -40.21 21.87
N ALA A 217 19.37 -40.66 20.81
CA ALA A 217 19.15 -40.15 19.46
C ALA A 217 17.73 -40.44 18.93
N ARG A 218 17.17 -41.60 19.32
CA ARG A 218 15.79 -41.98 18.97
C ARG A 218 14.78 -41.05 19.65
N ASN A 219 14.93 -40.81 20.94
CA ASN A 219 14.05 -39.88 21.67
C ASN A 219 14.12 -38.47 21.07
N GLU A 220 15.31 -37.95 20.76
CA GLU A 220 15.45 -36.65 20.10
C GLU A 220 14.73 -36.59 18.74
N MET A 221 14.80 -37.66 17.93
CA MET A 221 14.09 -37.74 16.66
C MET A 221 12.57 -37.79 16.84
N GLU A 222 12.06 -38.56 17.80
CA GLU A 222 10.62 -38.64 18.11
C GLU A 222 10.06 -37.28 18.56
N VAL A 223 10.83 -36.52 19.37
CA VAL A 223 10.46 -35.14 19.74
C VAL A 223 10.43 -34.22 18.51
N ALA A 224 11.45 -34.26 17.66
CA ALA A 224 11.53 -33.44 16.46
C ALA A 224 10.42 -33.76 15.45
N GLU A 225 10.03 -35.04 15.33
CA GLU A 225 8.90 -35.48 14.52
C GLU A 225 7.59 -34.87 15.02
N GLY A 226 7.34 -34.93 16.32
CA GLY A 226 6.16 -34.32 16.93
C GLY A 226 6.10 -32.80 16.73
N GLU A 227 7.23 -32.10 16.79
CA GLU A 227 7.31 -30.67 16.47
C GLU A 227 7.03 -30.38 14.99
N PHE A 228 7.54 -31.21 14.09
CA PHE A 228 7.30 -31.09 12.66
C PHE A 228 5.83 -31.31 12.30
N VAL A 229 5.19 -32.36 12.81
CA VAL A 229 3.76 -32.63 12.59
C VAL A 229 2.90 -31.47 13.09
N LYS A 230 3.16 -30.99 14.32
CA LYS A 230 2.46 -29.82 14.86
C LYS A 230 2.65 -28.56 14.01
N ALA A 231 3.86 -28.33 13.49
CA ALA A 231 4.14 -27.20 12.63
C ALA A 231 3.35 -27.28 11.31
N VAL A 232 3.25 -28.48 10.72
CA VAL A 232 2.50 -28.72 9.48
C VAL A 232 1.01 -28.48 9.71
N GLU A 233 0.43 -29.08 10.76
CA GLU A 233 -0.99 -28.89 11.12
C GLU A 233 -1.32 -27.41 11.36
N ASP A 234 -0.48 -26.70 12.11
CA ASP A 234 -0.64 -25.28 12.41
C ASP A 234 -0.57 -24.40 11.16
N ALA A 235 0.37 -24.70 10.25
CA ALA A 235 0.49 -23.98 8.99
C ALA A 235 -0.71 -24.25 8.07
N MET A 236 -1.17 -25.51 7.95
CA MET A 236 -2.36 -25.84 7.15
C MET A 236 -3.60 -25.13 7.67
N ALA A 237 -3.82 -25.11 8.99
CA ALA A 237 -4.94 -24.40 9.60
C ALA A 237 -4.92 -22.90 9.24
N LYS A 238 -3.75 -22.25 9.35
CA LYS A 238 -3.61 -20.82 8.99
C LYS A 238 -3.78 -20.56 7.50
N MET A 239 -3.28 -21.43 6.63
CA MET A 239 -3.45 -21.31 5.18
C MET A 239 -4.93 -21.45 4.77
N LYS A 240 -5.66 -22.37 5.41
CA LYS A 240 -7.11 -22.51 5.20
C LYS A 240 -7.88 -21.24 5.57
N VAL A 241 -7.54 -20.59 6.69
CA VAL A 241 -8.13 -19.30 7.08
C VAL A 241 -7.93 -18.21 6.01
N VAL A 242 -6.77 -18.19 5.34
CA VAL A 242 -6.51 -17.24 4.24
C VAL A 242 -7.41 -17.53 3.04
N ILE A 243 -7.54 -18.79 2.65
CA ILE A 243 -8.27 -19.22 1.44
C ILE A 243 -9.79 -19.11 1.63
N GLU A 244 -10.29 -19.45 2.82
CA GLU A 244 -11.72 -19.45 3.13
C GLU A 244 -12.26 -18.05 3.48
N SER A 245 -11.38 -17.04 3.54
CA SER A 245 -11.81 -15.67 3.81
C SER A 245 -12.55 -15.06 2.63
N SER A 246 -13.78 -14.59 2.88
CA SER A 246 -14.56 -13.80 1.91
C SER A 246 -14.19 -12.31 1.90
N GLU A 247 -13.32 -11.87 2.80
CA GLU A 247 -12.98 -10.46 3.01
C GLU A 247 -12.35 -9.80 1.77
N PRO A 248 -11.36 -10.41 1.07
CA PRO A 248 -10.76 -9.79 -0.12
C PRO A 248 -11.78 -9.49 -1.23
N LEU A 249 -12.77 -10.36 -1.42
CA LEU A 249 -13.83 -10.15 -2.41
C LEU A 249 -14.72 -8.96 -2.03
N LYS A 250 -15.04 -8.80 -0.75
CA LYS A 250 -15.78 -7.62 -0.27
C LYS A 250 -15.00 -6.33 -0.48
N ASN A 251 -13.70 -6.34 -0.19
CA ASN A 251 -12.85 -5.17 -0.40
C ASN A 251 -12.75 -4.80 -1.89
N LEU A 252 -12.59 -5.79 -2.77
CA LEU A 252 -12.59 -5.57 -4.22
C LEU A 252 -13.93 -4.98 -4.69
N ASN A 253 -15.06 -5.44 -4.15
CA ASN A 253 -16.35 -4.83 -4.45
C ASN A 253 -16.42 -3.37 -3.99
N SER A 254 -15.96 -3.05 -2.79
CA SER A 254 -15.90 -1.66 -2.30
C SER A 254 -14.99 -0.77 -3.16
N PHE A 255 -13.91 -1.31 -3.71
CA PHE A 255 -13.07 -0.59 -4.68
C PHE A 255 -13.86 -0.24 -5.95
N ILE A 256 -14.60 -1.20 -6.52
CA ILE A 256 -15.42 -0.99 -7.72
C ILE A 256 -16.56 -0.01 -7.45
N GLU A 257 -17.23 -0.11 -6.30
CA GLU A 257 -18.29 0.82 -5.91
C GLU A 257 -17.77 2.27 -5.82
N ALA A 258 -16.59 2.49 -5.25
CA ALA A 258 -15.97 3.81 -5.20
C ALA A 258 -15.65 4.36 -6.61
N GLN A 259 -15.10 3.53 -7.49
CA GLN A 259 -14.84 3.90 -8.89
C GLN A 259 -16.13 4.28 -9.63
N LEU A 260 -17.18 3.48 -9.49
CA LEU A 260 -18.48 3.72 -10.12
C LEU A 260 -19.10 5.05 -9.66
N GLU A 261 -19.08 5.31 -8.36
CA GLU A 261 -19.62 6.53 -7.77
C GLU A 261 -18.88 7.78 -8.27
N TYR A 262 -17.55 7.72 -8.35
CA TYR A 262 -16.72 8.79 -8.90
C TYR A 262 -17.10 9.10 -10.35
N HIS A 263 -17.05 8.09 -11.23
CA HIS A 263 -17.32 8.29 -12.65
C HIS A 263 -18.74 8.76 -12.93
N LYS A 264 -19.72 8.27 -12.18
CA LYS A 264 -21.12 8.71 -12.28
C LYS A 264 -21.27 10.19 -11.94
N LYS A 265 -20.70 10.63 -10.82
CA LYS A 265 -20.74 12.05 -10.40
C LYS A 265 -20.01 12.97 -11.37
N CYS A 266 -18.87 12.55 -11.91
CA CYS A 266 -18.17 13.30 -12.95
C CYS A 266 -19.03 13.45 -14.20
N TYR A 267 -19.72 12.39 -14.63
CA TYR A 267 -20.66 12.45 -15.75
C TYR A 267 -21.78 13.46 -15.48
N GLU A 268 -22.42 13.39 -14.31
CA GLU A 268 -23.49 14.32 -13.92
C GLU A 268 -23.02 15.77 -14.01
N ILE A 269 -21.88 16.11 -13.39
CA ILE A 269 -21.31 17.46 -13.41
C ILE A 269 -20.98 17.93 -14.83
N LEU A 270 -20.35 17.10 -15.65
CA LEU A 270 -19.98 17.49 -17.02
C LEU A 270 -21.18 17.56 -17.96
N SER A 271 -22.21 16.75 -17.72
CA SER A 271 -23.47 16.79 -18.46
C SER A 271 -24.28 18.07 -18.17
N GLU A 272 -24.15 18.63 -16.96
CA GLU A 272 -24.68 19.94 -16.59
C GLU A 272 -23.87 21.07 -17.27
N LEU A 273 -22.54 20.99 -17.25
CA LEU A 273 -21.65 22.05 -17.78
C LEU A 273 -21.69 22.15 -19.32
N SER A 274 -21.68 21.02 -20.02
CA SER A 274 -21.56 20.97 -21.48
C SER A 274 -22.57 21.86 -22.22
N PRO A 275 -23.89 21.81 -21.94
CA PRO A 275 -24.86 22.68 -22.61
C PRO A 275 -24.62 24.17 -22.29
N GLU A 276 -24.20 24.52 -21.08
CA GLU A 276 -23.92 25.92 -20.72
C GLU A 276 -22.75 26.50 -21.52
N ILE A 277 -21.72 25.69 -21.77
CA ILE A 277 -20.57 26.11 -22.58
C ILE A 277 -20.95 26.21 -24.06
N ASN A 278 -21.72 25.26 -24.58
CA ASN A 278 -22.21 25.30 -25.96
C ASN A 278 -23.08 26.55 -26.22
N GLU A 279 -23.93 26.92 -25.26
CA GLU A 279 -24.75 28.14 -25.37
C GLU A 279 -23.87 29.39 -25.42
N LEU A 280 -22.84 29.48 -24.56
CA LEU A 280 -21.90 30.61 -24.57
C LEU A 280 -21.10 30.70 -25.88
N GLU A 281 -20.68 29.57 -26.44
CA GLU A 281 -20.00 29.51 -27.73
C GLU A 281 -20.89 30.07 -28.85
N LEU A 282 -22.13 29.57 -28.96
CA LEU A 282 -23.09 29.99 -29.99
C LEU A 282 -23.43 31.48 -29.88
N ASN A 283 -23.68 31.96 -28.66
CA ASN A 283 -23.97 33.38 -28.41
C ASN A 283 -22.78 34.26 -28.78
N ASN A 284 -21.55 33.86 -28.43
CA ASN A 284 -20.34 34.60 -28.77
C ASN A 284 -20.13 34.65 -30.29
N GLU A 285 -20.32 33.53 -31.02
CA GLU A 285 -20.25 33.53 -32.48
C GLU A 285 -21.28 34.48 -33.11
N ALA A 286 -22.51 34.47 -32.63
CA ALA A 286 -23.57 35.34 -33.13
C ALA A 286 -23.21 36.82 -32.94
N MET A 287 -22.75 37.21 -31.75
CA MET A 287 -22.31 38.58 -31.46
C MET A 287 -21.15 39.02 -32.35
N LEU A 288 -20.18 38.14 -32.60
CA LEU A 288 -19.05 38.45 -33.48
C LEU A 288 -19.48 38.63 -34.94
N ARG A 289 -20.43 37.82 -35.42
CA ARG A 289 -21.01 37.96 -36.76
C ARG A 289 -21.77 39.28 -36.91
N GLU A 290 -22.61 39.64 -35.95
CA GLU A 290 -23.34 40.92 -35.96
C GLU A 290 -22.39 42.12 -35.98
N ARG A 291 -21.33 42.08 -35.16
CA ARG A 291 -20.32 43.14 -35.13
C ARG A 291 -19.54 43.27 -36.44
N ALA A 292 -19.32 42.17 -37.15
CA ALA A 292 -18.68 42.18 -38.46
C ALA A 292 -19.58 42.85 -39.52
N LEU A 293 -20.90 42.62 -39.44
CA LEU A 293 -21.89 43.23 -40.32
C LEU A 293 -22.11 44.73 -40.03
N SER A 294 -22.02 45.16 -38.77
CA SER A 294 -22.21 46.57 -38.39
C SER A 294 -21.03 47.49 -38.76
N ASN A 295 -19.86 46.90 -39.05
CA ASN A 295 -18.63 47.62 -39.40
C ASN A 295 -18.38 47.71 -40.92
N GLN A 296 -19.30 47.18 -41.74
CA GLN A 296 -19.33 47.35 -43.20
C GLN A 296 -20.29 48.48 -43.58
#